data_AF-A0A2V8UAD4-F1
#
_entry.id   AF-A0A2V8UAD4-F1
#
_cell.length_a   1.000
_cell.length_b   1.000
_cell.length_c   1.000
_cell.angle_alpha   90.00
_cell.angle_beta   90.00
_cell.angle_gamma   90.00
#
_symmetry.space_group_name_H-M   'P 1'
#
loop_
_entity.id
_entity.type
_entity.pdbx_description
1 polymer ?
#
loop_
_entity_poly.entity_id
_entity_poly.type
_entity_poly.pdbx_seq_one_letter_code
_entity_poly.pdbx_strand_id
1 'polypeptide(L)'
;SGIPWELGLAETQQVLVMNDLRGRIIVQTDGKLQTGRDVAIAALLGAEEFGFSTAPLVALGCIMMRKCHLNTCPVGIATQDPELRKKFQGQPEHAINFFFFIAEQLRQIMAQLGFRTFNEMVGRVDMLDMRTAVDHWKGKGLDFSSILYNPPTPGRIARRRIQEQDHGLDKALDYQLIDHAREAIEHQTPVEIKLPIRNVHRTVGAMLSGEIARRYGSEGLADDTIRFTFNGSAGQSFGAFLAKGVTLALEGDANDYTGKGLSGGKLIIYPPRTSTFLPERNILIGNVVLYGATSGEAYFNGMAGERFGVRNSGATAVVEGVGDHGCEYMTRGMVVVLGKTGRNFAAGMSGGIAYVLDEKGDFAEKRCNHAGVDLEPVIDTAEIQLLRGLIAKHFEYTGSPRAEWILDNWSAMLPQFVKVFPHEYKRVQGIPRQSEQAYVPLPRTTESGRQVAHG
;
A
#
# COMPACT_ATOMS: atom_id res chain seq x y z
N SER A 1 -8.06 12.62 17.45
CA SER A 1 -8.06 12.49 18.91
C SER A 1 -6.91 11.58 19.29
N GLY A 2 -6.23 11.84 20.40
CA GLY A 2 -5.11 11.03 20.92
C GLY A 2 -4.98 11.23 22.43
N ILE A 3 -4.47 10.21 23.11
CA ILE A 3 -4.18 10.22 24.56
C ILE A 3 -2.70 10.52 24.82
N PRO A 4 -2.31 10.97 26.02
CA PRO A 4 -0.89 11.10 26.40
C PRO A 4 -0.12 9.80 26.21
N TRP A 5 1.12 9.89 25.73
CA TRP A 5 1.94 8.71 25.43
C TRP A 5 2.26 7.90 26.68
N GLU A 6 2.30 8.54 27.85
CA GLU A 6 2.57 7.91 29.15
C GLU A 6 1.57 6.77 29.44
N LEU A 7 0.30 6.97 29.08
CA LEU A 7 -0.75 5.96 29.28
C LEU A 7 -0.53 4.76 28.36
N GLY A 8 -0.42 5.01 27.05
CA GLY A 8 -0.27 3.93 26.06
C GLY A 8 1.06 3.18 26.19
N LEU A 9 2.13 3.89 26.54
CA LEU A 9 3.45 3.30 26.76
C LEU A 9 3.45 2.37 27.98
N ALA A 10 2.92 2.84 29.11
CA ALA A 10 2.83 2.04 30.33
C ALA A 10 1.97 0.79 30.11
N GLU A 11 0.79 0.93 29.51
CA GLU A 11 -0.09 -0.19 29.18
C GLU A 11 0.61 -1.21 28.26
N THR A 12 1.26 -0.73 27.19
CA THR A 12 2.02 -1.59 26.26
C THR A 12 3.10 -2.36 26.99
N GLN A 13 3.92 -1.69 27.81
CA GLN A 13 4.95 -2.32 28.61
C GLN A 13 4.38 -3.39 29.53
N GLN A 14 3.32 -3.05 30.28
CA GLN A 14 2.70 -3.92 31.26
C GLN A 14 2.13 -5.17 30.60
N VAL A 15 1.33 -5.02 29.54
CA VAL A 15 0.68 -6.13 28.83
C VAL A 15 1.71 -7.06 28.20
N LEU A 16 2.76 -6.53 27.58
CA LEU A 16 3.80 -7.35 26.97
C LEU A 16 4.62 -8.14 28.00
N VAL A 17 4.90 -7.54 29.15
CA VAL A 17 5.59 -8.22 30.26
C VAL A 17 4.70 -9.31 30.85
N MET A 18 3.41 -9.03 31.09
CA MET A 18 2.46 -10.01 31.62
C MET A 18 2.30 -11.25 30.73
N ASN A 19 2.52 -11.12 29.42
CA ASN A 19 2.36 -12.20 28.44
C ASN A 19 3.69 -12.82 27.96
N ASP A 20 4.84 -12.46 28.55
CA ASP A 20 6.16 -12.93 28.12
C ASP A 20 6.47 -12.66 26.63
N LEU A 21 6.00 -11.51 26.14
CA LEU A 21 6.20 -11.06 24.76
C LEU A 21 7.21 -9.90 24.66
N ARG A 22 7.47 -9.21 25.78
CA ARG A 22 8.30 -8.00 25.81
C ARG A 22 9.74 -8.22 25.33
N GLY A 23 10.28 -9.42 25.52
CA GLY A 23 11.65 -9.77 25.13
C GLY A 23 11.95 -9.71 23.63
N ARG A 24 10.92 -9.71 22.79
CA ARG A 24 11.04 -9.91 21.32
C ARG A 24 10.94 -8.61 20.52
N ILE A 25 10.47 -7.53 21.13
CA ILE A 25 10.14 -6.28 20.42
C ILE A 25 10.84 -5.08 21.04
N ILE A 26 11.20 -4.10 20.22
CA ILE A 26 11.56 -2.75 20.67
C ILE A 26 10.28 -1.94 20.81
N VAL A 27 10.13 -1.23 21.92
CA VAL A 27 9.03 -0.28 22.11
C VAL A 27 9.58 1.12 21.88
N GLN A 28 9.02 1.82 20.90
CA GLN A 28 9.36 3.20 20.58
C GLN A 28 8.23 4.13 21.03
N THR A 29 8.57 5.32 21.53
CA THR A 29 7.59 6.38 21.81
C THR A 29 8.01 7.71 21.19
N ASP A 30 7.04 8.52 20.79
CA ASP A 30 7.22 9.93 20.44
C ASP A 30 6.13 10.78 21.10
N GLY A 31 6.06 12.07 20.76
CA GLY A 31 5.01 12.96 21.26
C GLY A 31 5.54 14.06 22.16
N LYS A 32 6.09 15.11 21.55
CA LYS A 32 6.68 16.28 22.24
C LYS A 32 7.75 15.94 23.28
N LEU A 33 8.56 14.93 23.02
CA LEU A 33 9.82 14.76 23.75
C LEU A 33 10.75 15.94 23.42
N GLN A 34 11.19 16.66 24.46
CA GLN A 34 11.98 17.89 24.32
C GLN A 34 13.26 17.88 25.14
N THR A 35 13.34 17.02 26.15
CA THR A 35 14.42 17.00 27.14
C THR A 35 14.92 15.58 27.40
N GLY A 36 16.13 15.46 27.92
CA GLY A 36 16.66 14.20 28.46
C GLY A 36 15.82 13.66 29.62
N ARG A 37 15.09 14.51 30.35
CA ARG A 37 14.12 14.06 31.37
C ARG A 37 12.92 13.34 30.74
N ASP A 38 12.39 13.85 29.63
CA ASP A 38 11.28 13.19 28.94
C ASP A 38 11.71 11.80 28.45
N VAL A 39 12.92 11.71 27.90
CA VAL A 39 13.55 10.44 27.50
C VAL A 39 13.70 9.50 28.69
N ALA A 40 14.17 10.02 29.84
CA ALA A 40 14.34 9.20 31.04
C ALA A 40 13.01 8.63 31.54
N ILE A 41 11.96 9.45 31.62
CA ILE A 41 10.63 9.00 32.03
C ILE A 41 10.09 7.95 31.05
N ALA A 42 10.20 8.21 29.75
CA ALA A 42 9.75 7.26 28.74
C ALA A 42 10.51 5.90 28.84
N ALA A 43 11.82 5.92 29.08
CA ALA A 43 12.56 4.68 29.33
C ALA A 43 12.09 3.96 30.60
N LEU A 44 11.92 4.67 31.71
CA LEU A 44 11.42 4.09 32.97
C LEU A 44 10.03 3.47 32.80
N LEU A 45 9.19 4.04 31.93
CA LEU A 45 7.89 3.49 31.54
C LEU A 45 7.97 2.33 30.52
N GLY A 46 9.12 2.07 29.90
CA GLY A 46 9.35 0.88 29.08
C GLY A 46 9.85 1.10 27.65
N ALA A 47 10.04 2.35 27.21
CA ALA A 47 10.55 2.64 25.87
C ALA A 47 12.06 2.33 25.74
N GLU A 48 12.46 1.88 24.56
CA GLU A 48 13.85 1.66 24.15
C GLU A 48 14.28 2.66 23.06
N GLU A 49 13.33 3.18 22.28
CA GLU A 49 13.58 4.16 21.24
C GLU A 49 12.68 5.39 21.37
N PHE A 50 13.17 6.53 20.87
CA PHE A 50 12.55 7.84 21.08
C PHE A 50 12.46 8.61 19.76
N GLY A 51 11.23 8.88 19.33
CA GLY A 51 10.97 9.72 18.17
C GLY A 51 10.95 11.20 18.55
N PHE A 52 11.72 12.00 17.80
CA PHE A 52 11.71 13.46 17.91
C PHE A 52 11.27 14.07 16.59
N SER A 53 10.33 15.01 16.66
CA SER A 53 9.81 15.72 15.48
C SER A 53 9.93 17.23 15.64
N THR A 54 9.10 17.84 16.49
CA THR A 54 9.05 19.31 16.62
C THR A 54 10.33 19.92 17.19
N ALA A 55 10.96 19.33 18.21
CA ALA A 55 12.14 19.92 18.85
C ALA A 55 13.36 20.02 17.90
N PRO A 56 13.72 18.98 17.13
CA PRO A 56 14.71 19.11 16.06
C PRO A 56 14.35 20.15 15.01
N LEU A 57 13.07 20.27 14.63
CA LEU A 57 12.64 21.34 13.70
C LEU A 57 12.88 22.74 14.28
N VAL A 58 12.69 22.93 15.58
CA VAL A 58 13.00 24.20 16.28
C VAL A 58 14.50 24.45 16.29
N ALA A 59 15.32 23.43 16.59
CA ALA A 59 16.78 23.55 16.48
C ALA A 59 17.24 23.92 15.06
N LEU A 60 16.52 23.47 14.04
CA LEU A 60 16.75 23.82 12.63
C LEU A 60 16.17 25.20 12.21
N GLY A 61 15.52 25.94 13.13
CA GLY A 61 15.04 27.30 12.90
C GLY A 61 13.51 27.47 12.85
N CYS A 62 12.72 26.43 13.19
CA CYS A 62 11.26 26.58 13.28
C CYS A 62 10.89 27.56 14.40
N ILE A 63 10.20 28.63 14.02
CA ILE A 63 9.70 29.66 14.95
C ILE A 63 8.27 29.39 15.44
N MET A 64 7.76 28.17 15.26
CA MET A 64 6.43 27.73 15.73
C MET A 64 5.25 28.61 15.26
N MET A 65 5.31 29.14 14.03
CA MET A 65 4.27 30.00 13.44
C MET A 65 2.94 29.27 13.17
N ARG A 66 2.95 27.94 13.08
CA ARG A 66 1.76 27.08 12.83
C ARG A 66 1.02 27.34 11.52
N LYS A 67 1.73 27.83 10.49
CA LYS A 67 1.21 28.02 9.11
C LYS A 67 1.73 26.98 8.11
N CYS A 68 2.16 25.81 8.58
CA CYS A 68 2.76 24.77 7.74
C CYS A 68 1.83 24.33 6.59
N HIS A 69 0.53 24.28 6.85
CA HIS A 69 -0.50 23.88 5.88
C HIS A 69 -0.77 24.92 4.78
N LEU A 70 -0.29 26.16 4.93
CA LEU A 70 -0.52 27.26 3.98
C LEU A 70 0.61 27.43 2.97
N ASN A 71 1.62 26.55 2.98
CA ASN A 71 2.80 26.65 2.12
C ASN A 71 3.62 27.96 2.30
N THR A 72 3.40 28.71 3.37
CA THR A 72 3.95 30.07 3.60
C THR A 72 4.96 30.13 4.76
N CYS A 73 5.73 29.06 4.97
CA CYS A 73 6.73 29.01 6.04
C CYS A 73 7.79 30.11 5.84
N PRO A 74 7.95 31.07 6.78
CA PRO A 74 8.85 32.22 6.59
C PRO A 74 10.33 31.85 6.70
N VAL A 75 10.64 30.68 7.24
CA VAL A 75 12.00 30.16 7.49
C VAL A 75 12.34 28.96 6.60
N GLY A 76 11.55 28.71 5.55
CA GLY A 76 11.88 27.71 4.53
C GLY A 76 11.79 26.24 4.96
N ILE A 77 11.20 25.94 6.13
CA ILE A 77 11.08 24.55 6.63
C ILE A 77 9.90 23.80 5.98
N ALA A 78 8.67 24.28 6.19
CA ALA A 78 7.45 23.61 5.72
C ALA A 78 6.81 24.37 4.56
N THR A 79 7.52 24.41 3.43
CA THR A 79 7.06 25.06 2.18
C THR A 79 7.74 24.42 0.96
N GLN A 80 7.00 24.34 -0.14
CA GLN A 80 7.47 23.95 -1.48
C GLN A 80 7.76 25.17 -2.37
N ASP A 81 7.46 26.39 -1.91
CA ASP A 81 7.78 27.63 -2.63
C ASP A 81 9.31 27.81 -2.73
N PRO A 82 9.89 27.91 -3.93
CA PRO A 82 11.34 28.06 -4.11
C PRO A 82 11.94 29.30 -3.42
N GLU A 83 11.24 30.44 -3.40
CA GLU A 83 11.72 31.68 -2.79
C GLU A 83 11.68 31.61 -1.27
N LEU A 84 10.70 30.92 -0.70
CA LEU A 84 10.65 30.69 0.75
C LEU A 84 11.65 29.63 1.18
N ARG A 85 11.88 28.58 0.38
CA ARG A 85 12.89 27.54 0.68
C ARG A 85 14.31 28.11 0.76
N LYS A 86 14.66 29.13 -0.03
CA LYS A 86 15.95 29.84 0.07
C LYS A 86 16.21 30.46 1.45
N LYS A 87 15.16 30.67 2.27
CA LYS A 87 15.27 31.23 3.62
C LYS A 87 15.64 30.19 4.68
N PHE A 88 15.74 28.91 4.31
CA PHE A 88 16.18 27.86 5.22
C PHE A 88 17.67 28.01 5.56
N GLN A 89 17.96 28.21 6.85
CA GLN A 89 19.33 28.38 7.36
C GLN A 89 19.77 27.24 8.29
N GLY A 90 18.91 26.25 8.53
CA GLY A 90 19.22 25.13 9.41
C GLY A 90 20.37 24.29 8.86
N GLN A 91 21.30 23.92 9.73
CA GLN A 91 22.44 23.07 9.39
C GLN A 91 22.35 21.73 10.12
N PRO A 92 22.89 20.63 9.57
CA PRO A 92 22.94 19.34 10.24
C PRO A 92 23.52 19.43 11.67
N GLU A 93 24.52 20.27 11.87
CA GLU A 93 25.19 20.50 13.16
C GLU A 93 24.21 20.98 14.24
N HIS A 94 23.17 21.75 13.88
CA HIS A 94 22.16 22.19 14.84
C HIS A 94 21.36 21.01 15.40
N ALA A 95 21.00 20.05 14.55
CA ALA A 95 20.30 18.84 14.96
C ALA A 95 21.22 17.91 15.76
N ILE A 96 22.48 17.76 15.32
CA ILE A 96 23.49 16.96 16.02
C ILE A 96 23.71 17.50 17.44
N ASN A 97 23.93 18.80 17.59
CA ASN A 97 24.13 19.45 18.89
C ASN A 97 22.90 19.30 19.79
N PHE A 98 21.69 19.44 19.24
CA PHE A 98 20.45 19.17 19.98
C PHE A 98 20.46 17.76 20.58
N PHE A 99 20.73 16.72 19.78
CA PHE A 99 20.76 15.35 20.27
C PHE A 99 21.89 15.08 21.27
N PHE A 100 23.06 15.71 21.11
CA PHE A 100 24.13 15.65 22.12
C PHE A 100 23.68 16.23 23.46
N PHE A 101 22.96 17.35 23.48
CA PHE A 101 22.45 17.93 24.73
C PHE A 101 21.38 17.04 25.39
N ILE A 102 20.49 16.42 24.60
CA ILE A 102 19.51 15.45 25.11
C ILE A 102 20.22 14.25 25.74
N ALA A 103 21.19 13.66 25.02
CA ALA A 103 21.95 12.52 25.48
C ALA A 103 22.76 12.84 26.75
N GLU A 104 23.38 14.02 26.81
CA GLU A 104 24.15 14.45 27.98
C GLU A 104 23.26 14.63 29.21
N GLN A 105 22.11 15.30 29.05
CA GLN A 105 21.14 15.45 30.14
C GLN A 105 20.61 14.09 30.61
N LEU A 106 20.32 13.17 29.69
CA LEU A 106 19.90 11.81 30.02
C LEU A 106 20.98 11.08 30.84
N ARG A 107 22.26 11.15 30.42
CA ARG A 107 23.38 10.53 31.15
C ARG A 107 23.52 11.08 32.56
N GLN A 108 23.32 12.39 32.76
CA GLN A 108 23.32 13.00 34.08
C GLN A 108 22.19 12.44 34.96
N ILE A 109 20.98 12.28 34.41
CA ILE A 109 19.84 11.68 35.11
C ILE A 109 20.11 10.21 35.44
N MET A 110 20.65 9.44 34.48
CA MET A 110 21.03 8.04 34.72
C MET A 110 22.02 7.92 35.87
N ALA A 111 23.04 8.78 35.91
CA ALA A 111 24.02 8.81 36.98
C ALA A 111 23.40 9.15 38.34
N GLN A 112 22.45 10.09 38.39
CA GLN A 112 21.70 10.43 39.60
C GLN A 112 20.83 9.28 40.11
N LEU A 113 20.22 8.51 39.20
CA LEU A 113 19.40 7.34 39.52
C LEU A 113 20.22 6.07 39.78
N GLY A 114 21.53 6.10 39.53
CA GLY A 114 22.46 4.98 39.76
C GLY A 114 22.54 3.95 38.64
N PHE A 115 22.06 4.27 37.43
CA PHE A 115 22.15 3.38 36.26
C PHE A 115 23.45 3.59 35.49
N ARG A 116 24.16 2.50 35.16
CA ARG A 116 25.39 2.56 34.37
C ARG A 116 25.13 2.43 32.88
N THR A 117 24.14 1.63 32.53
CA THR A 117 23.72 1.43 31.14
C THR A 117 22.25 1.80 30.97
N PHE A 118 21.90 2.30 29.79
CA PHE A 118 20.52 2.66 29.49
C PHE A 118 19.57 1.46 29.63
N ASN A 119 20.04 0.27 29.25
CA ASN A 119 19.31 -0.98 29.34
C ASN A 119 18.89 -1.38 30.77
N GLU A 120 19.61 -0.94 31.80
CA GLU A 120 19.24 -1.19 33.20
C GLU A 120 18.03 -0.35 33.64
N MET A 121 17.77 0.76 32.96
CA MET A 121 16.73 1.74 33.28
C MET A 121 15.36 1.36 32.66
N VAL A 122 15.36 0.65 31.53
CA VAL A 122 14.15 0.35 30.77
C VAL A 122 13.12 -0.42 31.62
N GLY A 123 11.93 0.14 31.78
CA GLY A 123 10.82 -0.47 32.52
C GLY A 123 11.00 -0.48 34.04
N ARG A 124 11.92 0.31 34.59
CA ARG A 124 12.11 0.54 36.04
C ARG A 124 11.14 1.58 36.60
N VAL A 125 9.84 1.29 36.46
CA VAL A 125 8.76 2.15 36.91
C VAL A 125 8.81 2.46 38.41
N ASP A 126 9.48 1.59 39.18
CA ASP A 126 9.76 1.79 40.62
C ASP A 126 10.64 3.01 40.93
N MET A 127 11.30 3.60 39.93
CA MET A 127 12.07 4.84 40.08
C MET A 127 11.25 6.12 39.84
N LEU A 128 9.95 6.00 39.54
CA LEU A 128 9.06 7.14 39.34
C LEU A 128 8.22 7.42 40.58
N ASP A 129 8.17 8.69 40.99
CA ASP A 129 7.36 9.16 42.11
C ASP A 129 6.46 10.32 41.68
N MET A 130 5.15 10.14 41.86
CA MET A 130 4.12 11.10 41.46
C MET A 130 3.51 11.86 42.64
N ARG A 131 3.99 11.66 43.87
CA ARG A 131 3.45 12.31 45.08
C ARG A 131 3.37 13.83 44.94
N THR A 132 4.47 14.45 44.50
CA THR A 132 4.53 15.91 44.27
C THR A 132 3.47 16.41 43.29
N ALA A 133 3.08 15.61 42.29
CA ALA A 133 2.05 15.97 41.32
C ALA A 133 0.63 15.84 41.90
N VAL A 134 0.40 14.82 42.72
CA VAL A 134 -0.89 14.58 43.41
C VAL A 134 -1.14 15.61 44.51
N ASP A 135 -0.10 16.03 45.22
CA ASP A 135 -0.19 17.04 46.29
C ASP A 135 -0.51 18.44 45.76
N HIS A 136 -0.34 18.67 44.46
CA HIS A 136 -0.72 19.92 43.82
C HIS A 136 -2.25 20.10 43.80
N TRP A 137 -2.73 21.30 44.09
CA TRP A 137 -4.18 21.55 44.26
C TRP A 137 -5.03 21.23 43.03
N LYS A 138 -4.49 21.39 41.81
CA LYS A 138 -5.15 20.99 40.54
C LYS A 138 -5.04 19.49 40.23
N GLY A 139 -4.15 18.77 40.93
CA GLY A 139 -3.93 17.33 40.78
C GLY A 139 -4.82 16.50 41.70
N LYS A 140 -5.59 17.13 42.60
CA LYS A 140 -6.52 16.44 43.50
C LYS A 140 -7.51 15.58 42.71
N GLY A 141 -7.51 14.28 42.99
CA GLY A 141 -8.38 13.30 42.33
C GLY A 141 -7.75 12.56 41.14
N LEU A 142 -6.52 12.89 40.75
CA LEU A 142 -5.78 12.09 39.77
C LEU A 142 -5.19 10.84 40.43
N ASP A 143 -5.43 9.69 39.81
CA ASP A 143 -4.82 8.42 40.19
C ASP A 143 -3.83 7.96 39.11
N PHE A 144 -2.57 7.79 39.51
CA PHE A 144 -1.47 7.34 38.65
C PHE A 144 -1.09 5.88 38.89
N SER A 145 -1.80 5.17 39.78
CA SER A 145 -1.52 3.78 40.15
C SER A 145 -1.46 2.86 38.94
N SER A 146 -2.36 3.04 37.96
CA SER A 146 -2.38 2.27 36.72
C SER A 146 -1.16 2.51 35.82
N ILE A 147 -0.63 3.74 35.78
CA ILE A 147 0.58 4.05 34.99
C ILE A 147 1.81 3.45 35.67
N LEU A 148 1.87 3.55 37.00
CA LEU A 148 3.00 3.08 37.79
C LEU A 148 2.94 1.58 38.13
N TYR A 149 1.89 0.89 37.67
CA TYR A 149 1.71 -0.53 37.95
C TYR A 149 2.89 -1.34 37.40
N ASN A 150 3.52 -2.11 38.27
CA ASN A 150 4.61 -3.00 37.94
C ASN A 150 4.14 -4.46 38.01
N PRO A 151 3.94 -5.14 36.87
CA PRO A 151 3.42 -6.51 36.88
C PRO A 151 4.30 -7.46 37.69
N PRO A 152 3.73 -8.23 38.65
CA PRO A 152 4.48 -9.17 39.47
C PRO A 152 4.82 -10.41 38.65
N THR A 153 5.92 -10.34 37.92
CA THR A 153 6.42 -11.41 37.04
C THR A 153 7.75 -11.96 37.55
N PRO A 154 8.05 -13.25 37.32
CA PRO A 154 9.35 -13.82 37.67
C PRO A 154 10.49 -13.04 37.00
N GLY A 155 11.64 -12.90 37.68
CA GLY A 155 12.78 -12.12 37.15
C GLY A 155 13.37 -12.62 35.82
N ARG A 156 13.00 -13.82 35.37
CA ARG A 156 13.34 -14.34 34.03
C ARG A 156 12.57 -13.64 32.90
N ILE A 157 11.44 -13.01 33.20
CA ILE A 157 10.62 -12.33 32.20
C ILE A 157 11.29 -11.01 31.82
N ALA A 158 11.54 -10.84 30.53
CA ALA A 158 12.25 -9.68 30.01
C ALA A 158 11.40 -8.40 30.12
N ARG A 159 12.04 -7.27 30.43
CA ARG A 159 11.43 -5.94 30.46
C ARG A 159 11.77 -5.07 29.25
N ARG A 160 12.68 -5.55 28.41
CA ARG A 160 13.22 -4.90 27.22
C ARG A 160 13.50 -5.94 26.15
N ARG A 161 13.84 -5.54 24.92
CA ARG A 161 14.23 -6.49 23.90
C ARG A 161 15.54 -7.18 24.29
N ILE A 162 15.53 -8.50 24.26
CA ILE A 162 16.71 -9.33 24.52
C ILE A 162 16.90 -10.47 23.52
N GLN A 163 15.91 -10.70 22.64
CA GLN A 163 15.95 -11.77 21.66
C GLN A 163 15.34 -11.33 20.33
N GLU A 164 15.81 -11.96 19.26
CA GLU A 164 15.25 -11.83 17.92
C GLU A 164 13.90 -12.54 17.82
N GLN A 165 13.15 -12.21 16.76
CA GLN A 165 11.90 -12.87 16.41
C GLN A 165 12.10 -13.78 15.21
N ASP A 166 11.70 -15.04 15.35
CA ASP A 166 11.62 -15.97 14.23
C ASP A 166 10.23 -15.86 13.57
N HIS A 167 10.22 -15.45 12.30
CA HIS A 167 9.01 -15.30 11.49
C HIS A 167 8.72 -16.53 10.60
N GLY A 168 9.56 -17.57 10.67
CA GLY A 168 9.44 -18.77 9.83
C GLY A 168 9.60 -18.49 8.34
N LEU A 169 10.39 -17.47 7.99
CA LEU A 169 10.59 -17.04 6.59
C LEU A 169 11.46 -18.02 5.80
N ASP A 170 12.24 -18.86 6.46
CA ASP A 170 13.04 -19.95 5.87
C ASP A 170 12.21 -20.89 4.98
N LYS A 171 10.90 -20.97 5.22
CA LYS A 171 9.95 -21.80 4.45
C LYS A 171 9.25 -21.05 3.31
N ALA A 172 9.61 -19.80 3.06
CA ALA A 172 9.00 -19.01 1.99
C ALA A 172 9.34 -19.62 0.61
N LEU A 173 8.31 -19.73 -0.25
CA LEU A 173 8.47 -20.28 -1.60
C LEU A 173 9.50 -19.50 -2.42
N ASP A 174 9.66 -18.20 -2.17
CA ASP A 174 10.60 -17.34 -2.89
C ASP A 174 12.06 -17.80 -2.84
N TYR A 175 12.50 -18.53 -1.81
CA TYR A 175 13.85 -19.10 -1.81
C TYR A 175 14.04 -20.08 -2.99
N GLN A 176 13.01 -20.84 -3.34
CA GLN A 176 13.03 -21.70 -4.54
C GLN A 176 12.98 -20.87 -5.82
N LEU A 177 12.20 -19.78 -5.85
CA LEU A 177 12.15 -18.89 -7.03
C LEU A 177 13.52 -18.26 -7.29
N ILE A 178 14.18 -17.75 -6.25
CA ILE A 178 15.52 -17.14 -6.34
C ILE A 178 16.53 -18.18 -6.83
N ASP A 179 16.47 -19.41 -6.31
CA ASP A 179 17.36 -20.48 -6.73
C ASP A 179 17.18 -20.83 -8.22
N HIS A 180 15.93 -21.04 -8.65
CA HIS A 180 15.61 -21.30 -10.06
C HIS A 180 15.91 -20.12 -10.99
N ALA A 181 15.86 -18.89 -10.48
CA ALA A 181 16.13 -17.67 -11.25
C ALA A 181 17.58 -17.20 -11.15
N ARG A 182 18.49 -17.97 -10.55
CA ARG A 182 19.88 -17.53 -10.30
C ARG A 182 20.59 -17.08 -11.56
N GLU A 183 20.51 -17.86 -12.64
CA GLU A 183 21.10 -17.53 -13.95
C GLU A 183 20.53 -16.23 -14.54
N ALA A 184 19.24 -15.98 -14.36
CA ALA A 184 18.61 -14.73 -14.78
C ALA A 184 19.06 -13.53 -13.94
N ILE A 185 19.19 -13.71 -12.62
CA ILE A 185 19.62 -12.66 -11.70
C ILE A 185 21.11 -12.35 -11.86
N GLU A 186 21.95 -13.33 -12.20
CA GLU A 186 23.40 -13.16 -12.30
C GLU A 186 23.86 -12.76 -13.69
N HIS A 187 23.23 -13.33 -14.72
CA HIS A 187 23.68 -13.25 -16.10
C HIS A 187 22.60 -12.75 -17.07
N GLN A 188 21.44 -12.32 -16.56
CA GLN A 188 20.32 -11.82 -17.37
C GLN A 188 19.85 -12.82 -18.43
N THR A 189 20.07 -14.11 -18.18
CA THR A 189 19.67 -15.19 -19.08
C THR A 189 18.18 -15.51 -18.88
N PRO A 190 17.36 -15.56 -19.95
CA PRO A 190 15.95 -15.90 -19.81
C PRO A 190 15.71 -17.28 -19.19
N VAL A 191 14.80 -17.36 -18.22
CA VAL A 191 14.39 -18.60 -17.56
C VAL A 191 12.87 -18.73 -17.53
N GLU A 192 12.39 -19.96 -17.71
CA GLU A 192 10.97 -20.30 -17.59
C GLU A 192 10.80 -21.56 -16.73
N ILE A 193 10.05 -21.43 -15.63
CA ILE A 193 9.86 -22.52 -14.66
C ILE A 193 8.36 -22.68 -14.33
N LYS A 194 7.93 -23.93 -14.10
CA LYS A 194 6.57 -24.27 -13.64
C LYS A 194 6.60 -24.84 -12.23
N LEU A 195 5.75 -24.34 -11.33
CA LEU A 195 5.70 -24.78 -9.92
C LEU A 195 4.26 -24.89 -9.39
N PRO A 196 3.97 -25.80 -8.45
CA PRO A 196 2.70 -25.80 -7.74
C PRO A 196 2.62 -24.62 -6.76
N ILE A 197 1.42 -24.09 -6.51
CA ILE A 197 1.18 -23.08 -5.48
C ILE A 197 -0.03 -23.43 -4.61
N ARG A 198 0.00 -23.01 -3.35
CA ARG A 198 -1.05 -23.21 -2.36
C ARG A 198 -1.29 -21.92 -1.60
N ASN A 199 -2.47 -21.76 -1.01
CA ASN A 199 -2.88 -20.52 -0.33
C ASN A 199 -2.01 -20.15 0.89
N VAL A 200 -1.23 -21.11 1.41
CA VAL A 200 -0.22 -20.89 2.45
C VAL A 200 1.03 -20.16 1.93
N HIS A 201 1.29 -20.22 0.62
CA HIS A 201 2.37 -19.49 -0.05
C HIS A 201 1.93 -18.04 -0.25
N ARG A 202 2.34 -17.18 0.69
CA ARG A 202 2.04 -15.74 0.69
C ARG A 202 3.21 -14.96 0.10
N THR A 203 2.92 -13.76 -0.41
CA THR A 203 3.93 -12.80 -0.90
C THR A 203 4.86 -13.37 -1.99
N VAL A 204 4.38 -14.34 -2.77
CA VAL A 204 5.21 -15.02 -3.77
C VAL A 204 5.72 -14.04 -4.82
N GLY A 205 7.03 -14.02 -5.04
CA GLY A 205 7.75 -13.14 -5.96
C GLY A 205 8.32 -11.86 -5.32
N ALA A 206 7.98 -11.55 -4.06
CA ALA A 206 8.42 -10.32 -3.40
C ALA A 206 9.92 -10.35 -3.03
N MET A 207 10.44 -11.46 -2.51
CA MET A 207 11.87 -11.56 -2.18
C MET A 207 12.70 -11.67 -3.46
N LEU A 208 12.23 -12.42 -4.46
CA LEU A 208 12.84 -12.44 -5.80
C LEU A 208 12.96 -11.01 -6.36
N SER A 209 11.89 -10.24 -6.30
CA SER A 209 11.89 -8.84 -6.75
C SER A 209 12.83 -7.96 -5.92
N GLY A 210 12.97 -8.25 -4.62
CA GLY A 210 13.96 -7.64 -3.75
C GLY A 210 15.40 -7.89 -4.20
N GLU A 211 15.74 -9.13 -4.60
CA GLU A 211 17.07 -9.44 -5.14
C GLU A 211 17.36 -8.68 -6.44
N ILE A 212 16.38 -8.64 -7.34
CA ILE A 212 16.49 -7.90 -8.60
C ILE A 212 16.67 -6.40 -8.31
N ALA A 213 15.86 -5.82 -7.43
CA ALA A 213 15.93 -4.41 -7.07
C ALA A 213 17.26 -4.04 -6.40
N ARG A 214 17.83 -4.91 -5.55
CA ARG A 214 19.15 -4.67 -4.94
C ARG A 214 20.27 -4.62 -5.98
N ARG A 215 20.14 -5.40 -7.05
CA ARG A 215 21.20 -5.52 -8.07
C ARG A 215 21.04 -4.53 -9.21
N TYR A 216 19.82 -4.28 -9.65
CA TYR A 216 19.51 -3.52 -10.87
C TYR A 216 18.67 -2.26 -10.61
N GLY A 217 18.25 -2.01 -9.37
CA GLY A 217 17.36 -0.89 -9.05
C GLY A 217 16.01 -0.99 -9.77
N SER A 218 15.41 0.17 -10.04
CA SER A 218 14.11 0.26 -10.70
C SER A 218 14.12 -0.11 -12.19
N GLU A 219 15.29 -0.11 -12.83
CA GLU A 219 15.41 -0.53 -14.24
C GLU A 219 15.11 -2.02 -14.42
N GLY A 220 15.38 -2.82 -13.39
CA GLY A 220 15.10 -4.25 -13.36
C GLY A 220 15.83 -5.02 -14.47
N LEU A 221 15.15 -6.04 -15.01
CA LEU A 221 15.62 -6.85 -16.12
C LEU A 221 14.84 -6.53 -17.40
N ALA A 222 15.31 -7.03 -18.54
CA ALA A 222 14.53 -7.01 -19.77
C ALA A 222 13.19 -7.77 -19.57
N ASP A 223 12.15 -7.34 -20.27
CA ASP A 223 10.82 -7.92 -20.12
C ASP A 223 10.86 -9.43 -20.30
N ASP A 224 10.18 -10.13 -19.39
CA ASP A 224 10.08 -11.58 -19.37
C ASP A 224 11.40 -12.38 -19.28
N THR A 225 12.48 -11.77 -18.77
CA THR A 225 13.71 -12.50 -18.46
C THR A 225 13.44 -13.63 -17.44
N ILE A 226 12.50 -13.44 -16.51
CA ILE A 226 12.10 -14.48 -15.57
C ILE A 226 10.61 -14.75 -15.73
N ARG A 227 10.25 -15.96 -16.16
CA ARG A 227 8.86 -16.41 -16.22
C ARG A 227 8.62 -17.56 -15.24
N PHE A 228 7.67 -17.38 -14.33
CA PHE A 228 7.14 -18.48 -13.51
C PHE A 228 5.68 -18.72 -13.87
N THR A 229 5.32 -19.97 -14.12
CA THR A 229 3.93 -20.40 -14.23
C THR A 229 3.56 -21.26 -13.03
N PHE A 230 2.51 -20.86 -12.33
CA PHE A 230 2.00 -21.57 -11.17
C PHE A 230 0.70 -22.31 -11.49
N ASN A 231 0.47 -23.43 -10.80
CA ASN A 231 -0.81 -24.13 -10.81
C ASN A 231 -1.30 -24.32 -9.37
N GLY A 232 -2.54 -23.89 -9.09
CA GLY A 232 -3.16 -23.99 -7.77
C GLY A 232 -3.77 -22.68 -7.29
N SER A 233 -3.86 -22.48 -5.97
CA SER A 233 -4.45 -21.26 -5.38
C SER A 233 -3.37 -20.47 -4.67
N ALA A 234 -3.15 -19.22 -5.04
CA ALA A 234 -2.11 -18.38 -4.46
C ALA A 234 -2.59 -17.70 -3.17
N GLY A 235 -1.69 -17.63 -2.18
CA GLY A 235 -1.96 -16.92 -0.94
C GLY A 235 -2.01 -15.40 -1.11
N GLN A 236 -2.20 -14.74 0.02
CA GLN A 236 -2.23 -13.28 0.12
C GLN A 236 -0.98 -12.64 -0.50
N SER A 237 -1.18 -11.52 -1.20
CA SER A 237 -0.09 -10.71 -1.78
C SER A 237 0.74 -11.40 -2.87
N PHE A 238 0.14 -12.29 -3.66
CA PHE A 238 0.80 -12.89 -4.83
C PHE A 238 1.30 -11.79 -5.79
N GLY A 239 2.59 -11.83 -6.16
CA GLY A 239 3.19 -10.82 -7.04
C GLY A 239 3.32 -9.43 -6.41
N ALA A 240 3.37 -9.33 -5.09
CA ALA A 240 3.62 -8.04 -4.43
C ALA A 240 5.00 -7.49 -4.79
N PHE A 241 5.06 -6.20 -5.14
CA PHE A 241 6.28 -5.49 -5.53
C PHE A 241 7.02 -6.12 -6.72
N LEU A 242 6.30 -6.83 -7.60
CA LEU A 242 6.92 -7.57 -8.69
C LEU A 242 7.75 -6.65 -9.59
N ALA A 243 9.05 -6.92 -9.67
CA ALA A 243 10.01 -6.12 -10.39
C ALA A 243 9.89 -6.29 -11.92
N LYS A 244 10.31 -5.26 -12.66
CA LYS A 244 10.42 -5.31 -14.12
C LYS A 244 11.31 -6.47 -14.59
N GLY A 245 10.83 -7.15 -15.64
CA GLY A 245 11.45 -8.34 -16.20
C GLY A 245 11.00 -9.66 -15.57
N VAL A 246 10.16 -9.62 -14.53
CA VAL A 246 9.52 -10.81 -13.96
C VAL A 246 8.07 -10.91 -14.41
N THR A 247 7.69 -12.11 -14.87
CA THR A 247 6.34 -12.46 -15.27
C THR A 247 5.86 -13.66 -14.45
N LEU A 248 4.78 -13.47 -13.71
CA LEU A 248 4.12 -14.55 -12.97
C LEU A 248 2.77 -14.86 -13.62
N ALA A 249 2.66 -16.07 -14.16
CA ALA A 249 1.41 -16.64 -14.62
C ALA A 249 0.85 -17.60 -13.56
N LEU A 250 -0.48 -17.62 -13.39
CA LEU A 250 -1.16 -18.50 -12.45
C LEU A 250 -2.41 -19.10 -13.11
N GLU A 251 -2.38 -20.41 -13.30
CA GLU A 251 -3.55 -21.21 -13.64
C GLU A 251 -4.23 -21.65 -12.33
N GLY A 252 -5.34 -20.99 -11.99
CA GLY A 252 -6.02 -21.13 -10.70
C GLY A 252 -6.66 -19.84 -10.21
N ASP A 253 -6.49 -19.53 -8.93
CA ASP A 253 -7.07 -18.35 -8.26
C ASP A 253 -6.06 -17.72 -7.29
N ALA A 254 -6.28 -16.45 -6.91
CA ALA A 254 -5.40 -15.75 -5.95
C ALA A 254 -6.19 -14.98 -4.89
N ASN A 255 -5.63 -14.90 -3.68
CA ASN A 255 -6.25 -14.18 -2.56
C ASN A 255 -6.00 -12.65 -2.64
N ASP A 256 -6.34 -11.93 -1.56
CA ASP A 256 -6.27 -10.46 -1.52
C ASP A 256 -4.84 -9.93 -1.73
N TYR A 257 -4.76 -8.64 -2.07
CA TYR A 257 -3.52 -7.90 -2.30
C TYR A 257 -2.67 -8.41 -3.46
N THR A 258 -3.24 -9.20 -4.37
CA THR A 258 -2.57 -9.61 -5.61
C THR A 258 -2.02 -8.38 -6.34
N GLY A 259 -0.74 -8.41 -6.69
CA GLY A 259 -0.04 -7.29 -7.32
C GLY A 259 0.08 -6.03 -6.45
N LYS A 260 -0.01 -6.13 -5.12
CA LYS A 260 0.23 -5.00 -4.20
C LYS A 260 1.56 -4.33 -4.51
N GLY A 261 1.53 -3.02 -4.79
CA GLY A 261 2.72 -2.26 -5.12
C GLY A 261 3.45 -2.75 -6.37
N LEU A 262 2.75 -3.31 -7.38
CA LEU A 262 3.35 -3.76 -8.63
C LEU A 262 4.34 -2.73 -9.19
N SER A 263 5.54 -3.18 -9.56
CA SER A 263 6.70 -2.34 -9.86
C SER A 263 7.38 -2.74 -11.18
N GLY A 264 6.57 -2.90 -12.22
CA GLY A 264 7.04 -3.12 -13.58
C GLY A 264 6.97 -4.57 -14.05
N GLY A 265 6.73 -5.52 -13.14
CA GLY A 265 6.47 -6.91 -13.51
C GLY A 265 5.12 -7.12 -14.20
N LYS A 266 4.93 -8.35 -14.70
CA LYS A 266 3.71 -8.78 -15.39
C LYS A 266 2.99 -9.88 -14.62
N LEU A 267 1.68 -9.69 -14.39
CA LEU A 267 0.82 -10.68 -13.74
C LEU A 267 -0.23 -11.21 -14.70
N ILE A 268 -0.37 -12.52 -14.77
CA ILE A 268 -1.34 -13.20 -15.63
C ILE A 268 -2.05 -14.25 -14.78
N ILE A 269 -3.35 -14.12 -14.56
CA ILE A 269 -4.12 -15.08 -13.76
C ILE A 269 -5.36 -15.49 -14.53
N TYR A 270 -5.60 -16.78 -14.61
CA TYR A 270 -6.73 -17.37 -15.32
C TYR A 270 -7.17 -18.67 -14.64
N PRO A 271 -8.45 -19.04 -14.74
CA PRO A 271 -8.94 -20.26 -14.14
C PRO A 271 -8.30 -21.49 -14.81
N PRO A 272 -8.30 -22.66 -14.13
CA PRO A 272 -7.85 -23.91 -14.75
C PRO A 272 -8.52 -24.13 -16.10
N ARG A 273 -7.77 -24.54 -17.12
CA ARG A 273 -8.29 -24.69 -18.49
C ARG A 273 -9.43 -25.70 -18.61
N THR A 274 -9.54 -26.60 -17.65
CA THR A 274 -10.62 -27.59 -17.53
C THR A 274 -11.90 -27.03 -16.87
N SER A 275 -11.90 -25.77 -16.44
CA SER A 275 -13.06 -25.13 -15.81
C SER A 275 -14.20 -24.94 -16.81
N THR A 276 -15.43 -25.23 -16.38
CA THR A 276 -16.62 -25.14 -17.24
C THR A 276 -17.49 -23.91 -16.94
N PHE A 277 -17.15 -23.14 -15.91
CA PHE A 277 -17.87 -21.91 -15.56
C PHE A 277 -17.40 -20.72 -16.40
N LEU A 278 -18.26 -19.71 -16.54
CA LEU A 278 -17.93 -18.45 -17.19
C LEU A 278 -17.03 -17.59 -16.28
N PRO A 279 -15.77 -17.32 -16.65
CA PRO A 279 -14.84 -16.60 -15.77
C PRO A 279 -15.34 -15.21 -15.36
N GLU A 280 -15.99 -14.48 -16.28
CA GLU A 280 -16.51 -13.13 -16.08
C GLU A 280 -17.69 -13.04 -15.08
N ARG A 281 -18.14 -14.19 -14.56
CA ARG A 281 -19.18 -14.30 -13.53
C ARG A 281 -18.67 -14.89 -12.20
N ASN A 282 -17.38 -15.17 -12.09
CA ASN A 282 -16.79 -15.85 -10.94
C ASN A 282 -15.59 -15.07 -10.39
N ILE A 283 -15.44 -15.09 -9.07
CA ILE A 283 -14.29 -14.47 -8.40
C ILE A 283 -13.04 -15.29 -8.70
N LEU A 284 -12.05 -14.64 -9.33
CA LEU A 284 -10.73 -15.17 -9.60
C LEU A 284 -9.71 -14.67 -8.58
N ILE A 285 -9.84 -13.39 -8.20
CA ILE A 285 -8.90 -12.71 -7.31
C ILE A 285 -9.61 -11.94 -6.20
N GLY A 286 -8.98 -11.87 -5.04
CA GLY A 286 -9.52 -11.22 -3.85
C GLY A 286 -9.62 -9.69 -3.93
N ASN A 287 -9.54 -9.06 -2.76
CA ASN A 287 -9.71 -7.63 -2.54
C ASN A 287 -8.40 -6.85 -2.64
N VAL A 288 -8.50 -5.53 -2.78
CA VAL A 288 -7.38 -4.57 -2.68
C VAL A 288 -6.22 -4.92 -3.63
N VAL A 289 -6.59 -5.42 -4.81
CA VAL A 289 -5.68 -5.82 -5.89
C VAL A 289 -5.01 -4.57 -6.47
N LEU A 290 -3.71 -4.68 -6.79
CA LEU A 290 -2.88 -3.58 -7.31
C LEU A 290 -2.80 -2.36 -6.38
N TYR A 291 -2.90 -2.58 -5.06
CA TYR A 291 -2.82 -1.51 -4.07
C TYR A 291 -1.56 -0.66 -4.25
N GLY A 292 -1.73 0.61 -4.60
CA GLY A 292 -0.62 1.55 -4.71
C GLY A 292 0.34 1.32 -5.88
N ALA A 293 -0.02 0.48 -6.86
CA ALA A 293 0.90 0.03 -7.91
C ALA A 293 1.56 1.20 -8.69
N THR A 294 2.83 1.10 -9.06
CA THR A 294 3.59 2.22 -9.69
C THR A 294 4.19 1.92 -11.05
N SER A 295 4.08 0.70 -11.58
CA SER A 295 4.20 0.34 -13.01
C SER A 295 3.88 -1.14 -13.21
N GLY A 296 3.83 -1.62 -14.46
CA GLY A 296 3.64 -3.04 -14.79
C GLY A 296 2.29 -3.33 -15.44
N GLU A 297 2.12 -4.57 -15.87
CA GLU A 297 0.91 -5.05 -16.56
C GLU A 297 0.24 -6.19 -15.78
N ALA A 298 -1.08 -6.22 -15.75
CA ALA A 298 -1.84 -7.27 -15.08
C ALA A 298 -3.09 -7.71 -15.87
N TYR A 299 -3.26 -9.01 -16.05
CA TYR A 299 -4.33 -9.60 -16.86
C TYR A 299 -5.05 -10.68 -16.06
N PHE A 300 -6.35 -10.49 -15.83
CA PHE A 300 -7.15 -11.31 -14.91
C PHE A 300 -8.41 -11.83 -15.61
N ASN A 301 -8.43 -13.11 -15.97
CA ASN A 301 -9.55 -13.77 -16.63
C ASN A 301 -10.60 -14.19 -15.59
N GLY A 302 -11.31 -13.20 -15.07
CA GLY A 302 -12.38 -13.35 -14.10
C GLY A 302 -12.59 -12.10 -13.25
N MET A 303 -13.44 -12.20 -12.23
CA MET A 303 -13.80 -11.07 -11.38
C MET A 303 -12.80 -10.88 -10.22
N ALA A 304 -12.54 -9.62 -9.90
CA ALA A 304 -11.89 -9.21 -8.67
C ALA A 304 -12.89 -8.85 -7.56
N GLY A 305 -12.44 -8.94 -6.31
CA GLY A 305 -13.17 -8.42 -5.15
C GLY A 305 -13.24 -6.90 -5.09
N GLU A 306 -13.41 -6.38 -3.87
CA GLU A 306 -13.52 -4.94 -3.59
C GLU A 306 -12.19 -4.21 -3.73
N ARG A 307 -12.24 -2.90 -3.96
CA ARG A 307 -11.08 -2.00 -4.01
C ARG A 307 -10.02 -2.40 -5.04
N PHE A 308 -10.44 -2.95 -6.17
CA PHE A 308 -9.55 -3.22 -7.29
C PHE A 308 -8.88 -1.93 -7.78
N GLY A 309 -7.56 -1.91 -7.91
CA GLY A 309 -6.82 -0.75 -8.39
C GLY A 309 -6.79 0.43 -7.40
N VAL A 310 -7.07 0.18 -6.10
CA VAL A 310 -7.05 1.25 -5.09
C VAL A 310 -5.67 1.89 -5.00
N ARG A 311 -5.62 3.22 -5.11
CA ARG A 311 -4.38 4.01 -5.20
C ARG A 311 -3.45 3.60 -6.35
N ASN A 312 -3.95 2.95 -7.41
CA ASN A 312 -3.11 2.68 -8.59
C ASN A 312 -2.50 3.99 -9.10
N SER A 313 -1.19 3.96 -9.30
CA SER A 313 -0.34 5.11 -9.61
C SER A 313 0.62 4.79 -10.76
N GLY A 314 0.30 3.80 -11.60
CA GLY A 314 1.06 3.55 -12.83
C GLY A 314 0.89 2.20 -13.51
N ALA A 315 0.19 1.24 -12.91
CA ALA A 315 -0.01 -0.07 -13.54
C ALA A 315 -1.14 -0.03 -14.58
N THR A 316 -1.00 -0.89 -15.60
CA THR A 316 -2.03 -1.18 -16.60
C THR A 316 -2.67 -2.52 -16.28
N ALA A 317 -4.00 -2.57 -16.18
CA ALA A 317 -4.70 -3.81 -15.84
C ALA A 317 -5.93 -4.07 -16.70
N VAL A 318 -6.20 -5.34 -17.01
CA VAL A 318 -7.44 -5.81 -17.61
C VAL A 318 -8.07 -6.88 -16.71
N VAL A 319 -9.35 -6.72 -16.38
CA VAL A 319 -10.12 -7.59 -15.48
C VAL A 319 -11.54 -7.73 -16.00
N GLU A 320 -12.24 -8.82 -15.68
CA GLU A 320 -13.57 -9.12 -16.26
C GLU A 320 -14.75 -8.72 -15.36
N GLY A 321 -14.44 -8.22 -14.18
CA GLY A 321 -15.41 -7.60 -13.28
C GLY A 321 -14.73 -7.20 -11.98
N VAL A 322 -15.34 -6.28 -11.24
CA VAL A 322 -14.79 -5.81 -9.97
C VAL A 322 -15.92 -5.61 -8.95
N GLY A 323 -15.60 -5.76 -7.67
CA GLY A 323 -16.48 -5.41 -6.56
C GLY A 323 -16.61 -3.91 -6.34
N ASP A 324 -17.10 -3.52 -5.15
CA ASP A 324 -17.28 -2.13 -4.77
C ASP A 324 -15.93 -1.39 -4.69
N HIS A 325 -15.95 -0.07 -4.89
CA HIS A 325 -14.79 0.82 -4.75
C HIS A 325 -13.65 0.57 -5.76
N GLY A 326 -13.97 0.09 -6.97
CA GLY A 326 -12.98 -0.02 -8.06
C GLY A 326 -12.35 1.34 -8.40
N CYS A 327 -11.03 1.35 -8.63
CA CYS A 327 -10.22 2.54 -8.93
C CYS A 327 -10.28 3.66 -7.87
N GLU A 328 -10.64 3.33 -6.61
CA GLU A 328 -10.67 4.29 -5.51
C GLU A 328 -9.27 4.93 -5.31
N TYR A 329 -9.20 6.26 -5.21
CA TYR A 329 -7.95 7.03 -5.06
C TYR A 329 -6.89 6.79 -6.14
N MET A 330 -7.24 6.28 -7.33
CA MET A 330 -6.30 6.10 -8.43
C MET A 330 -5.77 7.46 -8.93
N THR A 331 -4.45 7.55 -9.15
CA THR A 331 -3.75 8.79 -9.51
C THR A 331 -3.02 8.72 -10.85
N ARG A 332 -2.73 7.51 -11.36
CA ARG A 332 -2.12 7.25 -12.67
C ARG A 332 -2.30 5.78 -13.05
N GLY A 333 -2.11 5.45 -14.32
CA GLY A 333 -2.23 4.09 -14.85
C GLY A 333 -3.48 3.93 -15.70
N MET A 334 -3.76 2.68 -16.08
CA MET A 334 -4.90 2.34 -16.94
C MET A 334 -5.61 1.09 -16.42
N VAL A 335 -6.94 1.12 -16.35
CA VAL A 335 -7.73 -0.04 -15.94
C VAL A 335 -8.83 -0.31 -16.97
N VAL A 336 -8.92 -1.53 -17.47
CA VAL A 336 -9.99 -1.99 -18.35
C VAL A 336 -10.83 -3.03 -17.61
N VAL A 337 -12.13 -2.80 -17.50
CA VAL A 337 -13.09 -3.71 -16.88
C VAL A 337 -14.04 -4.24 -17.96
N LEU A 338 -13.96 -5.54 -18.26
CA LEU A 338 -14.72 -6.23 -19.32
C LEU A 338 -16.08 -6.76 -18.86
N GLY A 339 -16.61 -6.21 -17.78
CA GLY A 339 -17.87 -6.64 -17.20
C GLY A 339 -18.33 -5.78 -16.03
N LYS A 340 -19.06 -6.40 -15.10
CA LYS A 340 -19.75 -5.67 -14.02
C LYS A 340 -18.78 -5.06 -13.01
N THR A 341 -19.12 -3.86 -12.56
CA THR A 341 -18.46 -3.16 -11.45
C THR A 341 -19.34 -3.14 -10.20
N GLY A 342 -18.76 -2.96 -9.01
CA GLY A 342 -19.51 -2.61 -7.81
C GLY A 342 -19.81 -1.11 -7.72
N ARG A 343 -20.36 -0.70 -6.58
CA ARG A 343 -20.73 0.69 -6.26
C ARG A 343 -19.50 1.55 -5.98
N ASN A 344 -19.69 2.86 -6.03
CA ASN A 344 -18.71 3.87 -5.65
C ASN A 344 -17.39 3.76 -6.43
N PHE A 345 -17.46 3.31 -7.69
CA PHE A 345 -16.31 3.24 -8.59
C PHE A 345 -15.72 4.65 -8.81
N ALA A 346 -14.41 4.75 -8.89
CA ALA A 346 -13.63 5.97 -9.09
C ALA A 346 -13.74 7.04 -7.98
N ALA A 347 -14.20 6.67 -6.79
CA ALA A 347 -14.22 7.59 -5.65
C ALA A 347 -12.81 8.11 -5.32
N GLY A 348 -12.64 9.44 -5.33
CA GLY A 348 -11.34 10.08 -5.08
C GLY A 348 -10.29 9.85 -6.18
N MET A 349 -10.67 9.30 -7.34
CA MET A 349 -9.77 9.14 -8.49
C MET A 349 -9.39 10.51 -9.04
N SER A 350 -8.10 10.83 -9.03
CA SER A 350 -7.55 12.13 -9.45
C SER A 350 -6.66 12.05 -10.69
N GLY A 351 -6.32 10.85 -11.16
CA GLY A 351 -5.61 10.68 -12.43
C GLY A 351 -5.55 9.24 -12.92
N GLY A 352 -5.01 9.05 -14.13
CA GLY A 352 -5.15 7.82 -14.90
C GLY A 352 -6.49 7.73 -15.65
N ILE A 353 -6.71 6.63 -16.36
CA ILE A 353 -7.93 6.39 -17.16
C ILE A 353 -8.47 4.99 -16.84
N ALA A 354 -9.80 4.87 -16.74
CA ALA A 354 -10.45 3.56 -16.72
C ALA A 354 -11.46 3.43 -17.87
N TYR A 355 -11.54 2.24 -18.46
CA TYR A 355 -12.55 1.88 -19.45
C TYR A 355 -13.42 0.78 -18.86
N VAL A 356 -14.73 1.00 -18.80
CA VAL A 356 -15.69 0.05 -18.23
C VAL A 356 -16.69 -0.35 -19.29
N LEU A 357 -16.86 -1.64 -19.50
CA LEU A 357 -17.89 -2.16 -20.39
C LEU A 357 -19.26 -2.16 -19.68
N ASP A 358 -20.14 -1.21 -20.05
CA ASP A 358 -21.45 -1.00 -19.44
C ASP A 358 -22.61 -1.53 -20.29
N GLU A 359 -22.72 -2.85 -20.39
CA GLU A 359 -23.77 -3.51 -21.20
C GLU A 359 -25.19 -3.18 -20.69
N LYS A 360 -25.36 -2.95 -19.39
CA LYS A 360 -26.68 -2.70 -18.78
C LYS A 360 -27.05 -1.23 -18.70
N GLY A 361 -26.09 -0.33 -18.88
CA GLY A 361 -26.30 1.12 -18.69
C GLY A 361 -26.36 1.53 -17.22
N ASP A 362 -26.10 0.62 -16.28
CA ASP A 362 -26.24 0.88 -14.85
C ASP A 362 -24.92 1.31 -14.20
N PHE A 363 -23.79 1.24 -14.91
CA PHE A 363 -22.53 1.77 -14.43
C PHE A 363 -22.59 3.29 -14.30
N ALA A 364 -22.90 3.97 -15.41
CA ALA A 364 -22.92 5.42 -15.47
C ALA A 364 -24.03 6.05 -14.62
N GLU A 365 -25.14 5.33 -14.41
CA GLU A 365 -26.29 5.84 -13.65
C GLU A 365 -26.14 5.64 -12.14
N LYS A 366 -25.61 4.49 -11.69
CA LYS A 366 -25.77 4.04 -10.29
C LYS A 366 -24.48 3.62 -9.59
N ARG A 367 -23.43 3.30 -10.33
CA ARG A 367 -22.25 2.63 -9.76
C ARG A 367 -21.01 3.53 -9.73
N CYS A 368 -20.88 4.47 -10.66
CA CYS A 368 -19.79 5.42 -10.66
C CYS A 368 -20.02 6.57 -9.66
N ASN A 369 -18.97 6.98 -8.96
CA ASN A 369 -18.96 8.20 -8.16
C ASN A 369 -18.49 9.36 -9.02
N HIS A 370 -19.36 10.36 -9.24
CA HIS A 370 -19.10 11.46 -10.18
C HIS A 370 -18.41 12.68 -9.53
N ALA A 371 -18.06 12.62 -8.24
CA ALA A 371 -17.56 13.78 -7.51
C ALA A 371 -16.24 14.35 -8.05
N GLY A 372 -15.42 13.54 -8.74
CA GLY A 372 -14.11 13.95 -9.25
C GLY A 372 -13.78 13.44 -10.66
N VAL A 373 -14.75 12.85 -11.37
CA VAL A 373 -14.54 12.25 -12.70
C VAL A 373 -15.69 12.60 -13.63
N ASP A 374 -15.38 12.70 -14.93
CA ASP A 374 -16.36 12.73 -16.00
C ASP A 374 -16.44 11.34 -16.66
N LEU A 375 -17.62 11.02 -17.21
CA LEU A 375 -17.84 9.84 -18.02
C LEU A 375 -17.96 10.24 -19.49
N GLU A 376 -17.22 9.57 -20.37
CA GLU A 376 -17.14 9.90 -21.80
C GLU A 376 -17.28 8.66 -22.68
N PRO A 377 -17.82 8.79 -23.90
CA PRO A 377 -17.77 7.71 -24.87
C PRO A 377 -16.36 7.56 -25.44
N VAL A 378 -15.99 6.34 -25.82
CA VAL A 378 -14.69 6.06 -26.47
C VAL A 378 -14.81 6.32 -27.97
N ILE A 379 -14.49 7.55 -28.40
CA ILE A 379 -14.62 7.99 -29.81
C ILE A 379 -13.29 8.32 -30.49
N ASP A 380 -12.25 8.60 -29.70
CA ASP A 380 -10.93 8.90 -30.25
C ASP A 380 -10.28 7.64 -30.85
N THR A 381 -9.72 7.77 -32.05
CA THR A 381 -9.19 6.61 -32.80
C THR A 381 -7.97 6.00 -32.12
N ALA A 382 -7.10 6.80 -31.49
CA ALA A 382 -5.93 6.29 -30.79
C ALA A 382 -6.35 5.58 -29.49
N GLU A 383 -7.32 6.12 -28.76
CA GLU A 383 -7.91 5.45 -27.59
C GLU A 383 -8.60 4.13 -27.96
N ILE A 384 -9.33 4.09 -29.08
CA ILE A 384 -9.96 2.87 -29.60
C ILE A 384 -8.91 1.79 -29.90
N GLN A 385 -7.81 2.15 -30.56
CA GLN A 385 -6.72 1.22 -30.87
C GLN A 385 -6.03 0.72 -29.59
N LEU A 386 -5.80 1.62 -28.62
CA LEU A 386 -5.20 1.27 -27.33
C LEU A 386 -6.08 0.28 -26.56
N LEU A 387 -7.38 0.58 -26.42
CA LEU A 387 -8.33 -0.28 -25.72
C LEU A 387 -8.42 -1.66 -26.38
N ARG A 388 -8.54 -1.70 -27.72
CA ARG A 388 -8.56 -2.95 -28.47
C ARG A 388 -7.27 -3.74 -28.27
N GLY A 389 -6.11 -3.09 -28.27
CA GLY A 389 -4.81 -3.71 -28.03
C GLY A 389 -4.67 -4.30 -26.62
N LEU A 390 -5.17 -3.62 -25.59
CA LEU A 390 -5.17 -4.15 -24.23
C LEU A 390 -6.06 -5.40 -24.08
N ILE A 391 -7.22 -5.40 -24.73
CA ILE A 391 -8.14 -6.55 -24.74
C ILE A 391 -7.52 -7.71 -25.53
N ALA A 392 -6.84 -7.43 -26.65
CA ALA A 392 -6.11 -8.43 -27.41
C ALA A 392 -4.98 -9.07 -26.60
N LYS A 393 -4.18 -8.27 -25.87
CA LYS A 393 -3.17 -8.81 -24.94
C LYS A 393 -3.82 -9.64 -23.83
N HIS A 394 -4.95 -9.19 -23.29
CA HIS A 394 -5.69 -9.96 -22.27
C HIS A 394 -6.12 -11.33 -22.81
N PHE A 395 -6.65 -11.38 -24.03
CA PHE A 395 -6.97 -12.64 -24.72
C PHE A 395 -5.72 -13.51 -24.92
N GLU A 396 -4.64 -12.94 -25.48
CA GLU A 396 -3.38 -13.65 -25.75
C GLU A 396 -2.81 -14.30 -24.48
N TYR A 397 -2.75 -13.55 -23.38
CA TYR A 397 -2.14 -14.04 -22.15
C TYR A 397 -3.04 -14.99 -21.35
N THR A 398 -4.35 -14.82 -21.40
CA THR A 398 -5.28 -15.53 -20.49
C THR A 398 -6.20 -16.53 -21.17
N GLY A 399 -6.31 -16.50 -22.51
CA GLY A 399 -7.29 -17.27 -23.27
C GLY A 399 -8.74 -16.90 -22.94
N SER A 400 -9.00 -15.66 -22.52
CA SER A 400 -10.32 -15.20 -22.08
C SER A 400 -11.38 -15.30 -23.19
N PRO A 401 -12.42 -16.14 -23.01
CA PRO A 401 -13.54 -16.21 -23.96
C PRO A 401 -14.31 -14.89 -24.05
N ARG A 402 -14.35 -14.14 -22.94
CA ARG A 402 -14.99 -12.82 -22.88
C ARG A 402 -14.24 -11.80 -23.73
N ALA A 403 -12.91 -11.79 -23.67
CA ALA A 403 -12.09 -10.91 -24.49
C ALA A 403 -12.20 -11.25 -25.98
N GLU A 404 -12.16 -12.54 -26.32
CA GLU A 404 -12.37 -13.04 -27.68
C GLU A 404 -13.70 -12.55 -28.25
N TRP A 405 -14.80 -12.77 -27.51
CA TRP A 405 -16.12 -12.35 -27.94
C TRP A 405 -16.23 -10.83 -28.15
N ILE A 406 -15.60 -10.03 -27.29
CA ILE A 406 -15.57 -8.56 -27.44
C ILE A 406 -14.79 -8.16 -28.71
N LEU A 407 -13.68 -8.81 -29.00
CA LEU A 407 -12.85 -8.52 -30.17
C LEU A 407 -13.55 -8.89 -31.48
N ASP A 408 -14.26 -10.03 -31.49
CA ASP A 408 -15.04 -10.50 -32.64
C ASP A 408 -16.26 -9.61 -32.92
N ASN A 409 -16.86 -9.05 -31.87
CA ASN A 409 -18.06 -8.19 -31.95
C ASN A 409 -17.73 -6.70 -31.73
N TRP A 410 -16.50 -6.29 -32.06
CA TRP A 410 -15.95 -4.98 -31.69
C TRP A 410 -16.87 -3.78 -32.02
N SER A 411 -17.45 -3.76 -33.22
CA SER A 411 -18.31 -2.66 -33.68
C SER A 411 -19.58 -2.49 -32.82
N ALA A 412 -20.12 -3.58 -32.28
CA ALA A 412 -21.28 -3.56 -31.39
C ALA A 412 -20.89 -3.32 -29.92
N MET A 413 -19.68 -3.73 -29.53
CA MET A 413 -19.20 -3.63 -28.16
C MET A 413 -18.58 -2.27 -27.83
N LEU A 414 -17.86 -1.64 -28.77
CA LEU A 414 -17.19 -0.36 -28.57
C LEU A 414 -18.15 0.74 -28.04
N PRO A 415 -19.37 0.93 -28.59
CA PRO A 415 -20.30 1.95 -28.09
C PRO A 415 -20.75 1.76 -26.63
N GLN A 416 -20.53 0.57 -26.06
CA GLN A 416 -20.91 0.21 -24.68
C GLN A 416 -19.77 0.46 -23.68
N PHE A 417 -18.56 0.82 -24.14
CA PHE A 417 -17.48 1.21 -23.25
C PHE A 417 -17.66 2.67 -22.78
N VAL A 418 -17.53 2.85 -21.47
CA VAL A 418 -17.52 4.14 -20.80
C VAL A 418 -16.10 4.44 -20.35
N LYS A 419 -15.56 5.57 -20.80
CA LYS A 419 -14.30 6.13 -20.32
C LYS A 419 -14.56 6.92 -19.05
N VAL A 420 -13.81 6.62 -17.99
CA VAL A 420 -13.79 7.36 -16.73
C VAL A 420 -12.58 8.27 -16.73
N PHE A 421 -12.82 9.59 -16.69
CA PHE A 421 -11.78 10.60 -16.89
C PHE A 421 -11.74 11.62 -15.74
N PRO A 422 -10.71 11.59 -14.88
CA PRO A 422 -10.61 12.48 -13.72
C PRO A 422 -10.48 13.97 -14.07
N HIS A 423 -11.17 14.81 -13.30
CA HIS A 423 -11.19 16.27 -13.48
C HIS A 423 -9.82 16.92 -13.35
N GLU A 424 -9.04 16.47 -12.37
CA GLU A 424 -7.70 17.02 -12.13
C GLU A 424 -6.74 16.66 -13.26
N TYR A 425 -6.88 15.45 -13.83
CA TYR A 425 -6.08 15.03 -14.98
C TYR A 425 -6.45 15.82 -16.24
N LYS A 426 -7.74 16.01 -16.50
CA LYS A 426 -8.23 16.90 -17.56
C LYS A 426 -7.66 18.31 -17.44
N ARG A 427 -7.68 18.88 -16.22
CA ARG A 427 -7.14 20.23 -15.96
C ARG A 427 -5.67 20.34 -16.34
N VAL A 428 -4.86 19.34 -15.98
CA VAL A 428 -3.42 19.32 -16.32
C VAL A 428 -3.20 19.17 -17.84
N GLN A 429 -4.11 18.51 -18.55
CA GLN A 429 -4.07 18.39 -20.01
C GLN A 429 -4.71 19.58 -20.76
N GLY A 430 -5.28 20.56 -20.05
CA GLY A 430 -5.98 21.68 -20.67
C GLY A 430 -7.33 21.31 -21.31
N ILE A 431 -7.89 20.15 -20.95
CA ILE A 431 -9.18 19.67 -21.45
C ILE A 431 -10.30 20.24 -20.55
N PRO A 432 -11.33 20.89 -21.12
CA PRO A 432 -12.45 21.39 -20.33
C PRO A 432 -13.24 20.23 -19.70
N ARG A 433 -13.84 20.49 -18.54
CA ARG A 433 -14.82 19.57 -17.96
C ARG A 433 -16.04 19.50 -18.88
N GLN A 434 -16.69 18.34 -18.94
CA GLN A 434 -18.04 18.32 -19.51
C GLN A 434 -18.95 19.15 -18.58
N SER A 435 -19.85 19.96 -19.17
CA SER A 435 -20.88 20.63 -18.38
C SER A 435 -21.74 19.58 -17.66
N GLU A 436 -22.50 19.95 -16.62
CA GLU A 436 -23.33 19.06 -15.78
C GLU A 436 -24.44 18.28 -16.53
N GLN A 437 -24.34 18.13 -17.86
CA GLN A 437 -25.16 17.20 -18.62
C GLN A 437 -24.78 15.77 -18.24
N ALA A 438 -25.79 14.98 -17.89
CA ALA A 438 -25.64 13.56 -17.64
C ALA A 438 -25.00 12.88 -18.87
N TYR A 439 -24.08 11.93 -18.61
CA TYR A 439 -23.48 11.12 -19.66
C TYR A 439 -24.57 10.53 -20.57
N VAL A 440 -24.46 10.79 -21.87
CA VAL A 440 -25.35 10.24 -22.90
C VAL A 440 -24.62 9.07 -23.56
N PRO A 441 -25.07 7.82 -23.32
CA PRO A 441 -24.48 6.65 -23.99
C PRO A 441 -24.61 6.77 -25.51
N LEU A 442 -23.64 6.22 -26.24
CA LEU A 442 -23.76 6.10 -27.69
C LEU A 442 -24.96 5.20 -28.06
N PRO A 443 -25.61 5.43 -29.23
CA PRO A 443 -26.70 4.59 -29.69
C PRO A 443 -26.26 3.12 -29.75
N ARG A 444 -26.99 2.26 -29.05
CA ARG A 444 -26.74 0.81 -29.08
C ARG A 444 -27.20 0.27 -30.42
N THR A 445 -26.33 -0.40 -31.16
CA THR A 445 -26.71 -1.15 -32.35
C THR A 445 -27.52 -2.37 -31.91
N THR A 446 -28.84 -2.27 -31.98
CA THR A 446 -29.73 -3.42 -31.77
C THR A 446 -29.74 -4.28 -33.04
N GLU A 447 -28.72 -5.12 -33.22
CA GLU A 447 -28.94 -6.31 -34.05
C GLU A 447 -29.73 -7.31 -33.20
N SER A 448 -30.92 -7.66 -33.69
CA SER A 448 -31.82 -8.65 -33.10
C SER A 448 -31.23 -10.06 -33.28
N GLY A 449 -30.17 -10.38 -32.54
CA GLY A 449 -29.59 -11.71 -32.43
C GLY A 449 -30.43 -12.58 -31.49
N ARG A 450 -31.07 -13.61 -32.06
CA ARG A 450 -31.84 -14.65 -31.36
C ARG A 450 -31.18 -15.09 -30.05
N GLN A 451 -31.96 -15.08 -28.96
CA GLN A 451 -31.70 -15.93 -27.80
C GLN A 451 -31.53 -17.38 -28.28
N VAL A 452 -30.30 -17.91 -28.24
CA VAL A 452 -30.10 -19.35 -28.26
C VAL A 452 -30.24 -19.83 -26.83
N ALA A 453 -31.38 -20.43 -26.52
CA ALA A 453 -31.53 -21.26 -25.35
C ALA A 453 -30.63 -22.49 -25.53
N HIS A 454 -29.58 -22.60 -24.72
CA HIS A 454 -28.83 -23.84 -24.59
C HIS A 454 -29.48 -24.69 -23.50
N GLY A 455 -30.02 -25.84 -23.91
CA GLY A 455 -30.30 -26.97 -23.04
C GLY A 455 -29.05 -27.80 -22.79
#